data_AF-A0A7W2FVZ6-F1
#
_entry.id   AF-A0A7W2FVZ6-F1
#
_cell.length_a   1.000
_cell.length_b   1.000
_cell.length_c   1.000
_cell.angle_alpha   90.00
_cell.angle_beta   90.00
_cell.angle_gamma   90.00
#
_symmetry.space_group_name_H-M   'P 1'
#
loop_
_entity.id
_entity.type
_entity.pdbx_description
1 polymer ?
#
loop_
_entity_poly.entity_id
_entity_poly.type
_entity_poly.pdbx_seq_one_letter_code
_entity_poly.pdbx_strand_id
1 'polypeptide(L)'
;MKQMYHYATVLKALEELGQKGFTIDYNVEEAQILKRAAEFEIVEIYRYEGMSNPDDEATVYGILNKISGDKGVFVAGNLSFAENDVAKILLKLEIDQKKNEE
;
A
#
# COMPACT_ATOMS: atom_id res chain seq x y z
N MET A 1 13.34 -7.73 6.92
CA MET A 1 12.88 -6.45 7.54
C MET A 1 11.79 -6.73 8.59
N LYS A 2 11.65 -5.89 9.63
CA LYS A 2 10.75 -6.11 10.79
C LYS A 2 9.33 -5.67 10.44
N GLN A 3 8.41 -6.61 10.21
CA GLN A 3 6.98 -6.29 10.08
C GLN A 3 6.46 -5.85 11.46
N MET A 4 6.38 -4.55 11.72
CA MET A 4 5.80 -4.00 12.95
C MET A 4 4.30 -3.81 12.76
N TYR A 5 3.52 -4.76 13.28
CA TYR A 5 2.07 -4.69 13.37
C TYR A 5 1.69 -3.69 14.47
N HIS A 6 1.48 -2.43 14.10
CA HIS A 6 0.87 -1.45 14.99
C HIS A 6 -0.65 -1.46 14.75
N TYR A 7 -1.43 -1.82 15.77
CA TYR A 7 -2.89 -1.63 15.86
C TYR A 7 -3.28 -0.14 15.91
N ALA A 8 -2.76 0.63 14.97
CA ALA A 8 -3.22 1.97 14.64
C ALA A 8 -4.48 1.85 13.78
N THR A 9 -5.31 2.88 13.68
CA THR A 9 -6.38 2.90 12.68
C THR A 9 -5.78 3.20 11.30
N VAL A 10 -6.48 2.86 10.22
CA VAL A 10 -6.12 3.28 8.84
C VAL A 10 -5.81 4.78 8.79
N LEU A 11 -6.62 5.59 9.48
CA LEU A 11 -6.43 7.04 9.59
C LEU A 11 -5.04 7.39 10.13
N LYS A 12 -4.61 6.74 11.22
CA LYS A 12 -3.30 6.99 11.81
C LYS A 12 -2.15 6.54 10.91
N ALA A 13 -2.34 5.48 10.11
CA ALA A 13 -1.39 5.11 9.05
C ALA A 13 -1.21 6.24 8.03
N LEU A 14 -2.33 6.79 7.56
CA LEU A 14 -2.35 7.87 6.59
C LEU A 14 -1.71 9.14 7.15
N GLU A 15 -1.95 9.46 8.43
CA GLU A 15 -1.29 10.59 9.11
C GLU A 15 0.22 10.40 9.23
N GLU A 16 0.69 9.21 9.61
CA GLU A 16 2.12 8.89 9.71
C GLU A 16 2.80 8.92 8.33
N LEU A 17 2.14 8.35 7.31
CA LEU A 17 2.60 8.40 5.93
C LEU A 17 2.62 9.85 5.41
N GLY A 18 1.60 10.65 5.72
CA GLY A 18 1.58 12.09 5.41
C GLY A 18 2.79 12.82 6.00
N GLN A 19 3.12 12.57 7.27
CA GLN A 19 4.30 13.13 7.93
C GLN A 19 5.63 12.66 7.29
N LYS A 20 5.66 11.45 6.73
CA LYS A 20 6.81 10.90 5.98
C LYS A 20 6.91 11.43 4.54
N GLY A 21 5.98 12.28 4.13
CA GLY A 21 5.93 12.93 2.82
C GLY A 21 5.13 12.17 1.77
N PHE A 22 4.34 11.16 2.16
CA PHE A 22 3.40 10.50 1.25
C PHE A 22 2.16 11.37 1.11
N THR A 23 2.10 12.13 0.02
CA THR A 23 1.09 13.18 -0.21
C THR A 23 0.14 12.87 -1.36
N ILE A 24 0.46 11.85 -2.16
CA ILE A 24 -0.36 11.44 -3.31
C ILE A 24 -1.33 10.34 -2.89
N ASP A 25 -2.61 10.48 -3.27
CA ASP A 25 -3.61 9.44 -3.09
C ASP A 25 -3.72 8.56 -4.35
N TYR A 26 -3.00 7.44 -4.35
CA TYR A 26 -3.05 6.50 -5.46
C TYR A 26 -4.35 5.68 -5.53
N ASN A 27 -5.20 5.73 -4.51
CA ASN A 27 -6.58 5.25 -4.65
C ASN A 27 -7.35 6.05 -5.70
N VAL A 28 -7.04 7.35 -5.86
CA VAL A 28 -7.65 8.21 -6.88
C VAL A 28 -6.84 8.14 -8.18
N GLU A 29 -5.52 8.13 -8.07
CA GLU A 29 -4.60 8.05 -9.22
C GLU A 29 -4.19 6.62 -9.59
N GLU A 30 -5.09 5.66 -9.39
CA GLU A 30 -4.80 4.22 -9.53
C GLU A 30 -4.34 3.85 -10.96
N ALA A 31 -4.82 4.60 -11.95
CA ALA A 31 -4.43 4.47 -13.36
C ALA A 31 -2.93 4.70 -13.61
N GLN A 32 -2.25 5.49 -12.77
CA GLN A 32 -0.80 5.68 -12.82
C GLN A 32 -0.09 4.37 -12.54
N ILE A 33 -0.49 3.69 -11.45
CA ILE A 33 0.10 2.41 -11.04
C ILE A 33 -0.21 1.33 -12.07
N LEU A 34 -1.44 1.29 -12.59
CA LEU A 34 -1.81 0.32 -13.63
C LEU A 34 -0.93 0.42 -14.88
N LYS A 35 -0.60 1.65 -15.30
CA LYS A 35 0.22 1.88 -16.49
C LYS A 35 1.72 1.71 -16.23
N ARG A 36 2.18 2.04 -15.02
CA ARG A 36 3.59 2.20 -14.68
C ARG A 36 4.01 1.42 -13.43
N ALA A 37 3.39 0.27 -13.19
CA ALA A 37 3.59 -0.57 -12.01
C ALA A 37 5.06 -0.81 -11.64
N ALA A 38 5.92 -1.04 -12.63
CA ALA A 38 7.35 -1.32 -12.42
C ALA A 38 8.16 -0.11 -11.94
N GLU A 39 7.65 1.11 -12.15
CA GLU A 39 8.25 2.36 -11.66
C GLU A 39 7.94 2.60 -10.18
N PHE A 40 6.94 1.90 -9.64
CA PHE A 40 6.54 2.00 -8.24
C PHE A 40 7.22 0.93 -7.38
N GLU A 41 7.45 1.31 -6.13
CA GLU A 41 8.11 0.50 -5.13
C GLU A 41 7.33 0.61 -3.83
N ILE A 42 6.99 -0.53 -3.24
CA ILE A 42 6.37 -0.56 -1.93
C ILE A 42 7.48 -0.37 -0.90
N VAL A 43 7.36 0.67 -0.09
CA VAL A 43 8.35 1.02 0.93
C VAL A 43 7.79 0.86 2.35
N GLU A 44 6.47 0.94 2.50
CA GLU A 44 5.78 0.78 3.78
C GLU A 44 4.50 -0.04 3.58
N ILE A 45 4.19 -0.93 4.53
CA ILE A 45 2.96 -1.73 4.49
C ILE A 45 2.39 -1.77 5.90
N TYR A 46 1.13 -1.37 6.04
CA TYR A 46 0.39 -1.42 7.28
C TYR A 46 -0.87 -2.24 7.10
N ARG A 47 -1.02 -3.32 7.88
CA ARG A 47 -2.22 -4.17 7.86
C ARG A 47 -3.06 -3.91 9.11
N TYR A 48 -4.35 -3.82 8.90
CA TYR A 48 -5.34 -3.47 9.90
C TYR A 48 -6.51 -4.43 9.84
N GLU A 49 -6.98 -4.86 11.00
CA GLU A 49 -8.24 -5.59 11.13
C GLU A 49 -9.37 -4.57 11.32
N GLY A 50 -10.45 -4.75 10.58
CA GLY A 50 -11.61 -3.87 10.59
C GLY A 50 -12.28 -3.90 11.96
N MET A 51 -12.50 -2.72 12.53
CA MET A 51 -13.21 -2.60 13.81
C MET A 51 -14.66 -3.13 13.76
N SER A 52 -15.26 -3.18 12.56
CA SER A 52 -16.66 -3.59 12.39
C SER A 52 -16.81 -5.08 12.13
N ASN A 53 -15.88 -5.69 11.39
CA ASN A 53 -15.85 -7.12 11.12
C ASN A 53 -14.41 -7.60 11.26
N PRO A 54 -14.13 -8.62 12.11
CA PRO A 54 -12.81 -9.21 12.21
C PRO A 54 -12.33 -9.87 10.91
N ASP A 55 -13.25 -10.11 9.97
CA ASP A 55 -12.97 -10.61 8.61
C ASP A 55 -12.59 -9.50 7.61
N ASP A 56 -12.88 -8.24 7.96
CA ASP A 56 -12.66 -7.09 7.08
C ASP A 56 -11.25 -6.53 7.30
N GLU A 57 -10.27 -7.06 6.59
CA GLU A 57 -8.90 -6.56 6.67
C GLU A 57 -8.69 -5.37 5.72
N ALA A 58 -7.99 -4.35 6.19
CA ALA A 58 -7.55 -3.21 5.39
C ALA A 58 -6.02 -3.13 5.41
N THR A 59 -5.41 -3.00 4.23
CA THR A 59 -3.98 -2.83 4.06
C THR A 59 -3.68 -1.48 3.43
N VAL A 60 -2.88 -0.67 4.12
CA VAL A 60 -2.37 0.60 3.62
C VAL A 60 -0.96 0.39 3.11
N TYR A 61 -0.76 0.64 1.81
CA TYR A 61 0.52 0.60 1.13
C TYR A 61 1.09 2.02 1.01
N GLY A 62 2.30 2.22 1.50
CA GLY A 62 3.12 3.38 1.17
C GLY A 62 3.95 3.07 -0.07
N ILE A 63 3.68 3.80 -1.14
CA ILE A 63 4.24 3.58 -2.47
C ILE A 63 5.17 4.75 -2.81
N LEU A 64 6.37 4.42 -3.26
CA LEU A 64 7.37 5.36 -3.78
C LEU A 64 7.48 5.18 -5.30
N ASN A 65 7.37 6.27 -6.04
CA ASN A 65 7.73 6.31 -7.44
C ASN A 65 9.25 6.47 -7.57
N LYS A 66 9.93 5.45 -8.08
CA LYS A 66 11.40 5.46 -8.25
C LYS A 66 11.88 6.44 -9.32
N ILE A 67 11.01 6.82 -10.25
CA ILE A 67 11.35 7.69 -11.37
C ILE A 67 11.18 9.16 -11.00
N SER A 68 10.03 9.53 -10.46
CA SER A 68 9.75 10.92 -10.06
C SER A 68 10.20 11.25 -8.63
N GLY A 69 10.36 10.24 -7.76
CA GLY A 69 10.61 10.42 -6.32
C GLY A 69 9.35 10.68 -5.50
N ASP A 70 8.18 10.69 -6.14
CA ASP A 70 6.89 10.97 -5.51
C ASP A 70 6.46 9.85 -4.57
N LYS A 71 5.88 10.23 -3.44
CA LYS A 71 5.40 9.30 -2.43
C LYS A 71 3.88 9.43 -2.28
N GLY A 72 3.21 8.30 -2.26
CA GLY A 72 1.77 8.25 -2.08
C GLY A 72 1.27 7.00 -1.40
N VAL A 73 -0.02 7.00 -1.10
CA VAL A 73 -0.68 5.97 -0.30
C VAL A 73 -1.75 5.28 -1.12
N PHE A 74 -1.91 3.98 -0.88
CA PHE A 74 -2.99 3.17 -1.45
C PHE A 74 -3.61 2.33 -0.35
N VAL A 75 -4.94 2.26 -0.29
CA VAL A 75 -5.67 1.56 0.77
C VAL A 75 -6.47 0.46 0.12
N ALA A 76 -6.07 -0.78 0.34
CA ALA A 76 -6.74 -1.96 -0.16
C ALA A 76 -7.52 -2.65 0.96
N GLY A 77 -8.83 -2.85 0.78
CA GLY A 77 -9.58 -3.78 1.62
C GLY A 77 -9.35 -5.24 1.19
N ASN A 78 -9.79 -6.20 2.01
CA ASN A 78 -9.74 -7.63 1.69
C ASN A 78 -10.39 -7.94 0.32
N LEU A 79 -11.56 -7.35 0.06
CA LEU A 79 -12.25 -7.47 -1.23
C LEU A 79 -11.54 -6.76 -2.38
N SER A 80 -10.73 -5.72 -2.10
CA SER A 80 -10.01 -4.98 -3.14
C SER A 80 -8.98 -5.85 -3.86
N PHE A 81 -8.39 -6.86 -3.22
CA PHE A 81 -7.47 -7.77 -3.90
C PHE A 81 -8.17 -8.72 -4.89
N ALA A 82 -9.47 -8.96 -4.71
CA ALA A 82 -10.26 -9.76 -5.63
C ALA A 82 -10.71 -8.95 -6.86
N GLU A 83 -11.13 -7.70 -6.66
CA GLU A 83 -11.79 -6.88 -7.69
C GLU A 83 -10.90 -5.79 -8.30
N ASN A 84 -9.90 -5.27 -7.57
CA ASN A 84 -9.07 -4.16 -8.02
C ASN A 84 -7.71 -4.64 -8.59
N ASP A 85 -7.44 -4.29 -9.85
CA ASP A 85 -6.20 -4.67 -10.54
C ASP A 85 -4.94 -4.04 -9.92
N VAL A 86 -5.05 -2.83 -9.35
CA VAL A 86 -3.94 -2.14 -8.67
C VAL A 86 -3.55 -2.89 -7.42
N ALA A 87 -4.53 -3.33 -6.61
CA ALA A 87 -4.28 -4.13 -5.42
C ALA A 87 -3.53 -5.43 -5.76
N LYS A 88 -3.91 -6.09 -6.87
CA LYS A 88 -3.22 -7.30 -7.36
C LYS A 88 -1.78 -7.02 -7.78
N ILE A 89 -1.55 -5.90 -8.48
CA ILE A 89 -0.21 -5.46 -8.88
C ILE A 89 0.66 -5.19 -7.66
N LEU A 90 0.14 -4.46 -6.67
CA LEU A 90 0.86 -4.16 -5.43
C LEU A 90 1.19 -5.43 -4.65
N LEU A 91 0.25 -6.36 -4.54
CA LEU A 91 0.51 -7.66 -3.90
C LEU A 91 1.63 -8.42 -4.64
N LYS A 92 1.62 -8.41 -5.97
CA LYS A 92 2.67 -9.04 -6.78
C LYS A 92 4.03 -8.37 -6.56
N LEU A 93 4.08 -7.05 -6.47
CA LEU A 93 5.29 -6.28 -6.16
C LEU A 93 5.82 -6.62 -4.76
N GLU A 94 4.95 -6.73 -3.73
CA GLU A 94 5.35 -7.15 -2.38
C GLU A 94 6.03 -8.53 -2.42
N ILE A 95 5.45 -9.48 -3.14
CA ILE A 95 5.98 -10.84 -3.24
C ILE A 95 7.33 -10.86 -3.97
N ASP A 96 7.45 -10.11 -5.07
CA ASP A 96 8.68 -10.04 -5.87
C ASP A 96 9.84 -9.41 -5.07
N GLN A 97 9.55 -8.35 -4.31
CA GLN A 97 10.52 -7.71 -3.42
C GLN A 97 11.04 -8.66 -2.33
N LYS A 98 10.15 -9.42 -1.68
CA LYS A 98 10.54 -10.41 -0.67
C LYS A 98 11.44 -11.51 -1.25
N LYS A 99 11.22 -11.87 -2.52
CA LYS A 99 11.95 -12.96 -3.19
C LYS A 99 13.37 -12.55 -3.62
N ASN A 100 13.62 -11.26 -3.82
CA ASN A 100 14.94 -10.73 -4.17
C ASN A 100 15.82 -10.42 -2.94
N GLU A 101 15.31 -10.62 -1.71
CA GLU A 101 16.09 -10.55 -0.46
C GLU A 101 16.74 -11.90 -0.07
N GLU A 102 16.57 -12.97 -0.88
CA GLU A 102 17.18 -14.31 -0.68
C GLU A 102 18.40 -14.60 -1.56
#